data_AF-A0AAW6ATH2-F1
#
_entry.id   AF-A0AAW6ATH2-F1
#
_cell.length_a   1.000
_cell.length_b   1.000
_cell.length_c   1.000
_cell.angle_alpha   90.00
_cell.angle_beta   90.00
_cell.angle_gamma   90.00
#
_symmetry.space_group_name_H-M   'P 1'
#
loop_
_entity.id
_entity.type
_entity.pdbx_description
1 polymer ?
#
loop_
_entity_poly.entity_id
_entity_poly.type
_entity_poly.pdbx_seq_one_letter_code
_entity_poly.pdbx_strand_id
1 'polypeptide(L)'
;MMEIGREVKPVEFINTDVWGIEHALRWCHNLQNTWARSDSGLCKGGDDGIGCVHCAIRQRCSHFYNREFVLGIRDMELMQGLIWAGGEKAEFLRMIHVAVDLVTDMGKEAEWKKDAAGKMGDGAVCVTWDTNYAKLRELNKQIRKHGDRNVQAVSFKRWIKALPYGRELIEYEGEERRNGETMNG
;
A
#
# COMPACT_ATOMS: atom_id res chain seq x y z
N MET A 1 -8.28 -33.22 -27.16
CA MET A 1 -9.54 -32.94 -26.43
C MET A 1 -9.34 -31.59 -25.78
N MET A 2 -9.89 -30.52 -26.37
CA MET A 2 -9.73 -29.15 -25.88
C MET A 2 -10.58 -29.00 -24.61
N GLU A 3 -9.95 -28.76 -23.46
CA GLU A 3 -10.70 -28.36 -22.26
C GLU A 3 -11.33 -27.00 -22.55
N ILE A 4 -12.67 -26.98 -22.55
CA ILE A 4 -13.52 -25.81 -22.73
C ILE A 4 -13.17 -24.79 -21.63
N GLY A 5 -12.93 -23.55 -22.04
CA GLY A 5 -12.37 -22.47 -21.23
C GLY A 5 -13.00 -22.32 -19.85
N ARG A 6 -12.24 -22.69 -18.82
CA ARG A 6 -12.54 -22.31 -17.43
C ARG A 6 -12.34 -20.81 -17.31
N GLU A 7 -13.40 -20.10 -16.95
CA GLU A 7 -13.32 -18.68 -16.58
C GLU A 7 -12.32 -18.52 -15.44
N VAL A 8 -11.29 -17.71 -15.64
CA VAL A 8 -10.31 -17.40 -14.58
C VAL A 8 -10.95 -16.37 -13.66
N LYS A 9 -11.27 -16.76 -12.42
CA LYS A 9 -11.85 -15.81 -11.46
C LYS A 9 -10.79 -14.84 -10.94
N PRO A 10 -11.17 -13.59 -10.64
CA PRO A 10 -10.27 -12.66 -9.99
C PRO A 10 -9.83 -13.19 -8.62
N VAL A 11 -8.58 -12.93 -8.25
CA VAL A 11 -8.11 -13.07 -6.87
C VAL A 11 -8.84 -12.05 -6.01
N GLU A 12 -9.29 -12.50 -4.84
CA GLU A 12 -9.84 -11.66 -3.80
C GLU A 12 -8.81 -11.50 -2.69
N PHE A 13 -8.71 -10.28 -2.17
CA PHE A 13 -7.85 -9.91 -1.05
C PHE A 13 -8.77 -9.62 0.14
N ILE A 14 -8.77 -10.49 1.13
CA ILE A 14 -9.62 -10.37 2.32
C ILE A 14 -8.75 -10.35 3.58
N ASN A 15 -9.32 -9.91 4.71
CA ASN A 15 -8.62 -9.84 6.00
C ASN A 15 -7.25 -9.14 5.89
N THR A 16 -7.23 -7.99 5.22
CA THR A 16 -5.98 -7.21 5.05
C THR A 16 -5.69 -6.42 6.32
N ASP A 17 -4.54 -6.68 6.92
CA ASP A 17 -4.00 -5.92 8.04
C ASP A 17 -2.69 -5.23 7.63
N VAL A 18 -2.55 -3.96 8.03
CA VAL A 18 -1.37 -3.14 7.76
C VAL A 18 -0.86 -2.50 9.04
N TRP A 19 0.44 -2.59 9.30
CA TRP A 19 1.07 -1.98 10.47
C TRP A 19 2.46 -1.44 10.17
N GLY A 20 2.99 -0.65 11.10
CA GLY A 20 4.36 -0.12 11.03
C GLY A 20 4.51 1.26 10.37
N ILE A 21 3.42 1.91 9.95
CA ILE A 21 3.45 3.26 9.32
C ILE A 21 4.14 4.30 10.22
N GLU A 22 3.73 4.39 11.49
CA GLU A 22 4.34 5.31 12.44
C GLU A 22 5.84 5.00 12.65
N HIS A 23 6.20 3.72 12.76
CA HIS A 23 7.59 3.29 12.91
C HIS A 23 8.43 3.68 11.69
N ALA A 24 7.87 3.53 10.49
CA ALA A 24 8.50 3.93 9.25
C ALA A 24 8.71 5.46 9.18
N LEU A 25 7.73 6.25 9.60
CA LEU A 25 7.88 7.71 9.68
C LEU A 25 8.99 8.12 10.67
N ARG A 26 9.03 7.49 11.85
CA ARG A 26 10.09 7.75 12.83
C ARG A 26 11.47 7.48 12.24
N TRP A 27 11.61 6.43 11.42
CA TRP A 27 12.85 6.17 10.67
C TRP A 27 13.17 7.31 9.69
N CYS A 28 12.19 7.79 8.94
CA CYS A 28 12.36 8.92 8.01
C CYS A 28 12.85 10.19 8.72
N HIS A 29 12.27 10.52 9.89
CA HIS A 29 12.71 11.65 10.70
C HIS A 29 14.09 11.45 11.29
N ASN A 30 14.44 10.25 11.72
CA ASN A 30 15.80 9.94 12.18
C ASN A 30 16.83 10.13 11.06
N LEU A 31 16.49 9.71 9.84
CA LEU A 31 17.38 9.85 8.69
C LEU A 31 17.61 11.33 8.30
N GLN A 32 16.56 12.17 8.36
CA GLN A 32 16.63 13.57 7.91
C GLN A 32 16.81 14.58 9.04
N ASN A 33 16.78 14.13 10.30
CA ASN A 33 16.78 14.97 11.51
C ASN A 33 15.67 16.05 11.49
N THR A 34 14.44 15.65 11.15
CA THR A 34 13.30 16.56 10.90
C THR A 34 12.17 16.47 11.92
N TRP A 35 12.40 15.87 13.10
CA TRP A 35 11.38 15.66 14.13
C TRP A 35 10.55 16.91 14.48
N ALA A 36 11.20 18.07 14.59
CA ALA A 36 10.53 19.33 14.90
C ALA A 36 9.52 19.80 13.83
N ARG A 37 9.52 19.18 12.64
CA ARG A 37 8.66 19.52 11.51
C ARG A 37 7.50 18.54 11.31
N SER A 38 7.46 17.45 12.07
CA SER A 38 6.40 16.43 11.95
C SER A 38 5.01 17.05 12.12
N ASP A 39 4.09 16.72 11.22
CA ASP A 39 2.66 17.04 11.33
C ASP A 39 1.79 15.80 11.55
N SER A 40 2.34 14.60 11.53
CA SER A 40 1.58 13.38 11.76
C SER A 40 1.19 13.21 13.23
N GLY A 41 0.09 12.51 13.47
CA GLY A 41 -0.37 12.24 14.81
C GLY A 41 -1.75 11.60 14.86
N LEU A 42 -2.38 11.63 16.03
CA LEU A 42 -3.71 11.08 16.22
C LEU A 42 -4.78 12.00 15.61
N CYS A 43 -5.62 11.44 14.73
CA CYS A 43 -6.81 12.13 14.25
C CYS A 43 -7.93 12.04 15.29
N LYS A 44 -8.46 13.18 15.76
CA LYS A 44 -9.56 13.21 16.76
C LYS A 44 -10.97 13.28 16.14
N GLY A 45 -11.06 13.29 14.82
CA GLY A 45 -12.29 13.54 14.06
C GLY A 45 -12.55 15.04 13.94
N GLY A 46 -12.70 15.53 12.71
CA GLY A 46 -12.83 16.97 12.44
C GLY A 46 -11.49 17.72 12.51
N ASP A 47 -11.51 18.96 13.03
CA ASP A 47 -10.35 19.86 13.10
C ASP A 47 -9.51 19.68 14.38
N ASP A 48 -9.90 18.78 15.29
CA ASP A 48 -9.15 18.46 16.50
C ASP A 48 -8.00 17.45 16.23
N GLY A 49 -6.87 17.63 16.92
CA GLY A 49 -5.67 16.81 16.71
C GLY A 49 -4.85 17.34 15.52
N ILE A 50 -4.44 16.47 14.60
CA ILE A 50 -3.83 16.91 13.32
C ILE A 50 -4.79 17.80 12.51
N GLY A 51 -6.09 17.55 12.61
CA GLY A 51 -7.13 18.19 11.80
C GLY A 51 -7.14 17.68 10.36
N CYS A 52 -8.33 17.53 9.75
CA CYS A 52 -8.41 16.95 8.40
C CYS A 52 -7.70 17.82 7.32
N VAL A 53 -7.47 19.12 7.58
CA VAL A 53 -6.71 20.03 6.69
C VAL A 53 -5.23 19.67 6.58
N HIS A 54 -4.64 19.10 7.63
CA HIS A 54 -3.22 18.69 7.64
C HIS A 54 -3.04 17.21 7.38
N CYS A 55 -4.11 16.44 7.17
CA CYS A 55 -4.06 15.02 6.83
C CYS A 55 -3.55 14.81 5.39
N ALA A 56 -2.66 13.83 5.22
CA ALA A 56 -2.08 13.47 3.91
C ALA A 56 -3.14 13.06 2.87
N ILE A 57 -4.27 12.51 3.30
CA ILE A 57 -5.38 12.11 2.41
C ILE A 57 -6.15 13.35 1.90
N ARG A 58 -5.95 14.54 2.49
CA ARG A 58 -6.54 15.82 2.09
C ARG A 58 -8.08 15.78 1.95
N GLN A 59 -8.74 14.93 2.71
CA GLN A 59 -10.19 14.77 2.74
C GLN A 59 -10.72 14.98 4.16
N ARG A 60 -11.93 15.54 4.26
CA ARG A 60 -12.62 15.64 5.55
C ARG A 60 -12.96 14.25 6.06
N CYS A 61 -12.40 13.95 7.21
CA CYS A 61 -12.62 12.75 7.98
C CYS A 61 -13.98 12.82 8.70
N SER A 62 -14.85 11.83 8.49
CA SER A 62 -16.20 11.75 9.09
C SER A 62 -16.29 10.74 10.24
N HIS A 63 -15.15 10.34 10.81
CA HIS A 63 -15.09 9.36 11.88
C HIS A 63 -15.04 10.02 13.27
N PHE A 64 -15.54 9.31 14.29
CA PHE A 64 -15.30 9.66 15.69
C PHE A 64 -13.84 9.39 16.08
N TYR A 65 -13.39 9.88 17.24
CA TYR A 65 -12.04 9.63 17.73
C TYR A 65 -11.75 8.12 17.81
N ASN A 66 -10.96 7.61 16.87
CA ASN A 66 -10.66 6.19 16.69
C ASN A 66 -9.22 5.82 17.09
N ARG A 67 -8.47 6.79 17.65
CA ARG A 67 -7.05 6.64 18.06
C ARG A 67 -6.12 6.17 16.93
N GLU A 68 -6.51 6.39 15.68
CA GLU A 68 -5.70 6.02 14.54
C GLU A 68 -4.59 7.05 14.31
N PHE A 69 -3.39 6.55 14.02
CA PHE A 69 -2.27 7.37 13.59
C PHE A 69 -2.43 7.75 12.13
N VAL A 70 -2.39 9.06 11.85
CA VAL A 70 -2.58 9.62 10.51
C VAL A 70 -1.36 10.41 10.10
N LEU A 71 -0.91 10.19 8.86
CA LEU A 71 0.19 10.93 8.27
C LEU A 71 -0.26 12.35 7.95
N GLY A 72 0.60 13.31 8.27
CA GLY A 72 0.44 14.70 7.85
C GLY A 72 0.98 14.94 6.45
N ILE A 73 0.61 16.09 5.87
CA ILE A 73 1.01 16.46 4.51
C ILE A 73 2.53 16.59 4.40
N ARG A 74 3.20 17.25 5.37
CA ARG A 74 4.66 17.43 5.33
C ARG A 74 5.40 16.11 5.51
N ASP A 75 4.88 15.26 6.38
CA ASP A 75 5.45 13.93 6.60
C ASP A 75 5.25 13.02 5.38
N MET A 76 4.12 13.14 4.68
CA MET A 76 3.92 12.48 3.38
C MET A 76 4.94 12.98 2.34
N GLU A 77 5.15 14.29 2.23
CA GLU A 77 6.13 14.88 1.32
C GLU A 77 7.57 14.43 1.62
N LEU A 78 7.91 14.30 2.91
CA LEU A 78 9.17 13.73 3.38
C LEU A 78 9.32 12.28 2.90
N MET A 79 8.34 11.42 3.18
CA MET A 79 8.36 10.00 2.81
C MET A 79 8.45 9.82 1.29
N GLN A 80 7.64 10.55 0.53
CA GLN A 80 7.69 10.57 -0.94
C GLN A 80 9.02 11.07 -1.48
N GLY A 81 9.64 12.05 -0.81
CA GLY A 81 10.96 12.53 -1.18
C GLY A 81 12.07 11.49 -1.00
N LEU A 82 11.98 10.69 0.05
CA LEU A 82 12.89 9.57 0.29
C LEU A 82 12.66 8.43 -0.72
N ILE A 83 11.40 8.15 -1.07
CA ILE A 83 11.05 7.20 -2.15
C ILE A 83 11.64 7.65 -3.49
N TRP A 84 11.51 8.94 -3.81
CA TRP A 84 12.04 9.53 -5.03
C TRP A 84 13.57 9.40 -5.12
N ALA A 85 14.26 9.67 -4.01
CA ALA A 85 15.71 9.54 -3.94
C ALA A 85 16.17 8.08 -4.11
N GLY A 86 15.31 7.11 -3.76
CA GLY A 86 15.56 5.68 -3.98
C GLY A 86 16.68 5.09 -3.14
N GLY A 87 17.06 3.85 -3.45
CA GLY A 87 18.13 3.12 -2.75
C GLY A 87 17.84 2.97 -1.25
N GLU A 88 18.88 3.16 -0.44
CA GLU A 88 18.82 3.06 1.03
C GLU A 88 17.82 4.03 1.66
N LYS A 89 17.56 5.18 1.01
CA LYS A 89 16.62 6.19 1.52
C LYS A 89 15.17 5.69 1.53
N ALA A 90 14.82 4.74 0.67
CA ALA A 90 13.46 4.20 0.57
C ALA A 90 13.24 2.92 1.41
N GLU A 91 14.23 2.50 2.21
CA GLU A 91 14.15 1.24 2.97
C GLU A 91 13.09 1.23 4.06
N PHE A 92 12.62 2.40 4.51
CA PHE A 92 11.49 2.50 5.44
C PHE A 92 10.24 1.76 4.96
N LEU A 93 10.04 1.60 3.64
CA LEU A 93 8.93 0.84 3.08
C LEU A 93 8.94 -0.64 3.49
N ARG A 94 10.09 -1.19 3.91
CA ARG A 94 10.19 -2.55 4.44
C ARG A 94 9.61 -2.67 5.85
N MET A 95 9.47 -1.55 6.57
CA MET A 95 8.90 -1.50 7.92
C MET A 95 7.37 -1.45 7.93
N ILE A 96 6.74 -1.16 6.78
CA ILE A 96 5.28 -1.15 6.63
C ILE A 96 4.85 -2.54 6.16
N HIS A 97 4.43 -3.37 7.12
CA HIS A 97 4.06 -4.76 6.90
C HIS A 97 2.59 -4.89 6.50
N VAL A 98 2.30 -5.93 5.71
CA VAL A 98 0.96 -6.26 5.23
C VAL A 98 0.76 -7.76 5.36
N ALA A 99 -0.26 -8.17 6.11
CA ALA A 99 -0.80 -9.52 6.05
C ALA A 99 -2.14 -9.49 5.32
N VAL A 100 -2.38 -10.46 4.44
CA VAL A 100 -3.63 -10.56 3.68
C VAL A 100 -3.93 -12.01 3.34
N ASP A 101 -5.20 -12.37 3.32
CA ASP A 101 -5.66 -13.64 2.80
C ASP A 101 -6.02 -13.51 1.32
N LEU A 102 -5.35 -14.31 0.49
CA LEU A 102 -5.57 -14.39 -0.95
C LEU A 102 -6.52 -15.55 -1.24
N VAL A 103 -7.73 -15.24 -1.71
CA VAL A 103 -8.69 -16.25 -2.14
C VAL A 103 -8.68 -16.31 -3.67
N THR A 104 -8.42 -17.50 -4.20
CA THR A 104 -8.36 -17.74 -5.64
C THR A 104 -8.91 -19.13 -5.99
N ASP A 105 -9.48 -19.27 -7.18
CA ASP A 105 -9.94 -20.55 -7.71
C ASP A 105 -8.85 -21.33 -8.48
N MET A 106 -7.59 -20.87 -8.40
CA MET A 106 -6.40 -21.50 -8.99
C MET A 106 -6.00 -22.83 -8.30
N GLY A 107 -6.94 -23.56 -7.70
CA GLY A 107 -6.66 -24.73 -6.87
C GLY A 107 -5.88 -25.87 -7.53
N LYS A 108 -5.79 -25.92 -8.87
CA LYS A 108 -4.89 -26.83 -9.60
C LYS A 108 -3.45 -26.28 -9.77
N GLU A 109 -3.27 -24.97 -9.95
CA GLU A 109 -1.94 -24.34 -10.13
C GLU A 109 -1.25 -23.99 -8.80
N ALA A 110 -2.03 -23.91 -7.72
CA ALA A 110 -1.54 -23.71 -6.35
C ALA A 110 -1.12 -25.02 -5.65
N GLU A 111 -0.99 -26.13 -6.39
CA GLU A 111 -0.64 -27.46 -5.85
C GLU A 111 0.71 -27.49 -5.12
N TRP A 112 1.65 -26.63 -5.49
CA TRP A 112 2.95 -26.46 -4.82
C TRP A 112 2.89 -25.63 -3.52
N LYS A 113 1.72 -25.04 -3.17
CA LYS A 113 1.50 -24.24 -1.94
C LYS A 113 0.61 -24.94 -0.90
N LYS A 114 0.27 -26.22 -1.10
CA LYS A 114 -0.69 -26.98 -0.26
C LYS A 114 -0.35 -26.98 1.23
N ASP A 115 0.91 -26.86 1.61
CA ASP A 115 1.33 -26.92 3.02
C ASP A 115 1.00 -25.64 3.81
N ALA A 116 0.73 -24.52 3.11
CA ALA A 116 0.39 -23.23 3.71
C ALA A 116 -1.05 -22.76 3.40
N ALA A 117 -1.82 -23.55 2.63
CA ALA A 117 -3.09 -23.12 2.08
C ALA A 117 -4.28 -23.90 2.66
N GLY A 118 -5.22 -23.20 3.29
CA GLY A 118 -6.50 -23.79 3.70
C GLY A 118 -7.35 -24.11 2.46
N LYS A 119 -7.81 -25.35 2.31
CA LYS A 119 -8.79 -25.72 1.28
C LYS A 119 -10.17 -25.22 1.70
N MET A 120 -10.78 -24.35 0.89
CA MET A 120 -12.19 -23.99 1.04
C MET A 120 -13.05 -24.95 0.18
N GLY A 121 -14.35 -25.05 0.48
CA GLY A 121 -15.30 -25.78 -0.38
C GLY A 121 -15.25 -25.27 -1.83
N ASP A 122 -15.61 -26.13 -2.79
CA ASP A 122 -15.66 -25.81 -4.24
C ASP A 122 -14.32 -25.58 -4.97
N GLY A 123 -13.18 -25.95 -4.36
CA GLY A 123 -11.87 -25.91 -5.01
C GLY A 123 -11.20 -24.54 -5.02
N ALA A 124 -11.73 -23.59 -4.25
CA ALA A 124 -11.06 -22.35 -3.90
C ALA A 124 -9.93 -22.62 -2.89
N VAL A 125 -8.83 -21.89 -3.06
CA VAL A 125 -7.65 -21.95 -2.20
C VAL A 125 -7.47 -20.59 -1.53
N CYS A 126 -7.25 -20.63 -0.21
CA CYS A 126 -6.93 -19.45 0.58
C CYS A 126 -5.48 -19.55 1.06
N VAL A 127 -4.67 -18.53 0.74
CA VAL A 127 -3.27 -18.44 1.18
C VAL A 127 -3.06 -17.12 1.89
N THR A 128 -2.55 -17.16 3.11
CA THR A 128 -2.10 -15.95 3.81
C THR A 128 -0.75 -15.51 3.24
N TRP A 129 -0.67 -14.25 2.85
CA TRP A 129 0.54 -13.61 2.33
C TRP A 129 0.99 -12.50 3.28
N ASP A 130 2.12 -12.73 3.94
CA ASP A 130 2.84 -11.71 4.71
C ASP A 130 3.91 -11.05 3.82
N THR A 131 3.87 -9.72 3.74
CA THR A 131 4.75 -8.91 2.91
C THR A 131 4.91 -7.49 3.45
N ASN A 132 5.47 -6.58 2.64
CA ASN A 132 5.64 -5.17 3.00
C ASN A 132 5.49 -4.25 1.78
N TYR A 133 5.38 -2.95 2.03
CA TYR A 133 5.15 -1.95 0.99
C TYR A 133 6.29 -1.90 -0.04
N ALA A 134 7.53 -2.18 0.35
CA ALA A 134 8.65 -2.22 -0.59
C ALA A 134 8.45 -3.33 -1.65
N LYS A 135 8.04 -4.52 -1.21
CA LYS A 135 7.77 -5.65 -2.11
C LYS A 135 6.53 -5.41 -2.97
N LEU A 136 5.47 -4.85 -2.40
CA LEU A 136 4.25 -4.50 -3.14
C LEU A 136 4.52 -3.47 -4.23
N ARG A 137 5.36 -2.46 -3.94
CA ARG A 137 5.78 -1.44 -4.89
C ARG A 137 6.54 -2.03 -6.07
N GLU A 138 7.45 -2.97 -5.82
CA GLU A 138 8.18 -3.66 -6.88
C GLU A 138 7.24 -4.47 -7.79
N LEU A 139 6.31 -5.23 -7.21
CA LEU A 139 5.32 -5.99 -7.99
C LEU A 139 4.41 -5.06 -8.80
N ASN A 140 3.95 -3.95 -8.21
CA ASN A 140 3.13 -2.98 -8.93
C ASN A 140 3.88 -2.36 -10.11
N LYS A 141 5.18 -2.05 -9.95
CA LYS A 141 6.04 -1.56 -11.04
C LYS A 141 6.17 -2.58 -12.17
N GLN A 142 6.36 -3.85 -11.85
CA GLN A 142 6.44 -4.93 -12.85
C GLN A 142 5.12 -5.04 -13.64
N ILE A 143 3.99 -5.13 -12.94
CA ILE A 143 2.65 -5.20 -13.56
C ILE A 143 2.38 -4.01 -14.47
N ARG A 144 2.80 -2.80 -14.07
CA ARG A 144 2.68 -1.59 -14.89
C ARG A 144 3.58 -1.64 -16.12
N LYS A 145 4.85 -2.04 -15.94
CA LYS A 145 5.84 -2.15 -17.03
C LYS A 145 5.42 -3.15 -18.10
N HIS A 146 4.87 -4.29 -17.70
CA HIS A 146 4.37 -5.31 -18.62
C HIS A 146 3.00 -4.96 -19.23
N GLY A 147 2.33 -3.94 -18.71
CA GLY A 147 1.01 -3.54 -19.20
C GLY A 147 -0.07 -4.58 -18.91
N ASP A 148 0.09 -5.36 -17.84
CA ASP A 148 -0.82 -6.46 -17.53
C ASP A 148 -2.22 -5.94 -17.19
N ARG A 149 -3.19 -6.45 -17.93
CA ARG A 149 -4.63 -6.14 -17.83
C ARG A 149 -5.50 -7.35 -17.54
N ASN A 150 -4.88 -8.50 -17.22
CA ASN A 150 -5.63 -9.67 -16.80
C ASN A 150 -6.38 -9.41 -15.48
N VAL A 151 -7.39 -10.23 -15.19
CA VAL A 151 -8.26 -10.06 -14.02
C VAL A 151 -7.49 -10.01 -12.69
N GLN A 152 -6.36 -10.73 -12.59
CA GLN A 152 -5.50 -10.73 -11.39
C GLN A 152 -4.80 -9.39 -11.20
N ALA A 153 -4.22 -8.85 -12.27
CA ALA A 153 -3.56 -7.55 -12.26
C ALA A 153 -4.55 -6.42 -11.93
N VAL A 154 -5.80 -6.51 -12.40
CA VAL A 154 -6.85 -5.55 -12.07
C VAL A 154 -7.22 -5.62 -10.59
N SER A 155 -7.46 -6.83 -10.05
CA SER A 155 -7.72 -7.03 -8.62
C SER A 155 -6.59 -6.53 -7.74
N PHE A 156 -5.34 -6.85 -8.09
CA PHE A 156 -4.16 -6.42 -7.35
C PHE A 156 -4.06 -4.88 -7.33
N LYS A 157 -4.18 -4.20 -8.48
CA LYS A 157 -4.16 -2.73 -8.54
C LYS A 157 -5.27 -2.10 -7.72
N ARG A 158 -6.45 -2.71 -7.71
CA ARG A 158 -7.58 -2.25 -6.89
C ARG A 158 -7.29 -2.39 -5.40
N TRP A 159 -6.72 -3.52 -4.98
CA TRP A 159 -6.32 -3.77 -3.59
C TRP A 159 -5.22 -2.81 -3.13
N ILE A 160 -4.17 -2.59 -3.93
CA ILE A 160 -3.12 -1.60 -3.63
C ILE A 160 -3.70 -0.22 -3.33
N LYS A 161 -4.70 0.23 -4.09
CA LYS A 161 -5.38 1.51 -3.89
C LYS A 161 -6.26 1.58 -2.65
N ALA A 162 -6.62 0.43 -2.07
CA ALA A 162 -7.39 0.32 -0.84
C ALA A 162 -6.50 0.25 0.41
N LEU A 163 -5.19 -0.03 0.25
CA LEU A 163 -4.25 -0.01 1.37
C LEU A 163 -4.05 1.42 1.90
N PRO A 164 -3.78 1.59 3.22
CA PRO A 164 -3.44 2.88 3.79
C PRO A 164 -2.27 3.54 3.06
N TYR A 165 -2.49 4.70 2.47
CA TYR A 165 -1.48 5.42 1.68
C TYR A 165 -0.93 4.63 0.48
N GLY A 166 -1.68 3.68 -0.07
CA GLY A 166 -1.22 2.84 -1.18
C GLY A 166 -0.93 3.64 -2.45
N ARG A 167 -1.69 4.69 -2.73
CA ARG A 167 -1.45 5.56 -3.89
C ARG A 167 -0.19 6.41 -3.67
N GLU A 168 -0.07 6.92 -2.46
CA GLU A 168 0.90 7.92 -2.04
C GLU A 168 2.29 7.31 -1.80
N LEU A 169 2.38 6.02 -1.43
CA LEU A 169 3.63 5.34 -1.12
C LEU A 169 3.97 4.21 -2.11
N ILE A 170 2.97 3.48 -2.62
CA ILE A 170 3.20 2.33 -3.53
C ILE A 170 3.11 2.76 -5.00
N GLU A 171 2.10 3.54 -5.38
CA GLU A 171 1.93 4.00 -6.78
C GLU A 171 2.75 5.25 -7.14
N TYR A 172 3.32 5.95 -6.15
CA TYR A 172 4.03 7.21 -6.35
C TYR A 172 5.23 7.09 -7.32
N GLU A 173 5.26 7.89 -8.39
CA GLU A 173 6.36 7.93 -9.38
C GLU A 173 7.00 9.34 -9.48
N GLY A 174 6.78 10.21 -8.49
CA GLY A 174 7.40 11.54 -8.44
C GLY A 174 6.94 12.55 -9.49
N GLU A 175 5.80 12.32 -10.14
CA GLU A 175 5.22 13.24 -11.14
C GLU A 175 4.90 14.63 -10.58
N GLU A 176 4.49 14.72 -9.31
CA GLU A 176 4.12 15.99 -8.68
C GLU A 176 5.32 16.94 -8.48
N ARG A 177 6.55 16.42 -8.35
CA ARG A 177 7.76 17.26 -8.28
C ARG A 177 8.20 17.81 -9.63
N ARG A 178 7.95 17.09 -10.72
CA ARG A 178 8.25 17.58 -12.10
C ARG A 178 7.48 18.86 -12.44
N ASN A 179 6.27 19.01 -11.91
CA ASN A 179 5.42 20.18 -12.18
C ASN A 179 5.69 21.37 -11.23
N GLY A 180 6.34 21.13 -10.09
CA GLY A 180 6.73 22.18 -9.14
C GLY A 180 8.06 22.86 -9.49
N GLU A 181 8.97 22.14 -10.17
CA GLU A 181 10.25 22.71 -10.64
C GLU A 181 10.09 23.60 -11.89
N THR A 182 9.04 23.39 -12.70
CA THR A 182 8.76 24.23 -13.88
C THR A 182 8.05 25.56 -13.56
N MET A 183 7.59 25.77 -12.32
CA MET A 183 6.92 27.00 -11.89
C MET A 183 7.82 27.96 -11.06
N ASN A 184 9.09 27.62 -10.84
CA ASN A 184 10.06 28.47 -10.14
C ASN A 184 11.26 28.85 -11.04
N GLY A 185 11.07 28.87 -12.36
CA GLY A 185 12.05 29.33 -13.36
C GLY A 185 11.74 30.72 -13.90
#